data_AF-B4Q3X8-F1
#
_entry.id   AF-B4Q3X8-F1
#
_cell.length_a   1.000
_cell.length_b   1.000
_cell.length_c   1.000
_cell.angle_alpha   90.00
_cell.angle_beta   90.00
_cell.angle_gamma   90.00
#
_symmetry.space_group_name_H-M   'P 1'
#
loop_
_entity.id
_entity.type
_entity.pdbx_description
1 polymer ?
#
loop_
_entity_poly.entity_id
_entity_poly.type
_entity_poly.pdbx_seq_one_letter_code
_entity_poly.pdbx_strand_id
1 'polypeptide(L)'
;MSTEPYSPVFTRENRTELFTSEECNKILANLLADKNEQGVLLNFDIVPATEHTGFLGEYFHLYLQYQLEDQKDVQTSRLFVKSVIFHNANMEFYMEKMGLIKKEIKLYELLNELKKFSKHVWSAKCYFTRKDLFVMQNVEDMGYVALPPGTRFLNENQMGPILKSLATLHASSIAYEKQRGKTIGVEFKKWLKEVSVDPEVEWYTTGLRAVLAVAATHPDVLDSPEAQEYITQELPRCLDKVYCMVNPSPVHRNVFVHRDAWNANVFYHKEKPHEERSILVDFQPVSI
;
A
#
# COMPACT_ATOMS: atom_id res chain seq x y z
N MET A 1 27.20 18.46 13.21
CA MET A 1 26.70 18.88 11.88
C MET A 1 27.60 18.22 10.86
N SER A 2 27.06 17.30 10.05
CA SER A 2 27.85 16.61 9.01
C SER A 2 28.27 17.62 7.95
N THR A 3 29.57 17.63 7.61
CA THR A 3 30.20 18.50 6.61
C THR A 3 30.30 17.82 5.24
N GLU A 4 29.53 16.77 4.99
CA GLU A 4 29.50 16.13 3.68
C GLU A 4 28.72 17.00 2.67
N PRO A 5 29.27 17.24 1.46
CA PRO A 5 28.59 18.00 0.42
C PRO A 5 27.32 17.25 -0.01
N TYR A 6 26.16 17.88 0.21
CA TYR A 6 24.85 17.42 -0.26
C TYR A 6 24.92 17.17 -1.78
N SER A 7 25.00 15.90 -2.16
CA SER A 7 24.86 15.46 -3.54
C SER A 7 23.44 14.91 -3.68
N PRO A 8 22.52 15.64 -4.33
CA PRO A 8 21.17 15.13 -4.53
C PRO A 8 21.22 13.81 -5.31
N VAL A 9 20.57 12.76 -4.78
CA VAL A 9 20.40 11.46 -5.45
C VAL A 9 19.27 11.55 -6.50
N PHE A 10 19.07 12.72 -7.09
CA PHE A 10 18.02 12.91 -8.09
C PHE A 10 18.51 12.32 -9.40
N THR A 11 17.85 11.24 -9.81
CA THR A 11 18.07 10.60 -11.12
C THR A 11 17.24 11.24 -12.24
N ARG A 12 16.49 12.31 -11.94
CA ARG A 12 15.51 12.97 -12.82
C ARG A 12 15.64 14.49 -12.70
N GLU A 13 15.53 15.22 -13.81
CA GLU A 13 15.75 16.67 -13.85
C GLU A 13 14.53 17.45 -13.30
N ASN A 14 13.33 16.90 -13.44
CA ASN A 14 12.09 17.47 -12.90
C ASN A 14 11.19 16.41 -12.23
N ARG A 15 10.34 16.87 -11.31
CA ARG A 15 9.35 16.09 -10.55
C ARG A 15 8.35 15.36 -11.46
N THR A 16 8.12 15.82 -12.69
CA THR A 16 7.19 15.19 -13.63
C THR A 16 7.88 14.32 -14.68
N GLU A 17 9.21 14.30 -14.76
CA GLU A 17 9.92 13.45 -15.71
C GLU A 17 10.09 12.03 -15.18
N LEU A 18 8.98 11.36 -14.88
CA LEU A 18 9.02 10.05 -14.25
C LEU A 18 9.21 8.89 -15.24
N PHE A 19 8.84 9.03 -16.51
CA PHE A 19 8.80 7.91 -17.46
C PHE A 19 9.53 8.21 -18.74
N THR A 20 10.15 7.17 -19.31
CA THR A 20 10.60 7.20 -20.71
C THR A 20 9.51 6.70 -21.64
N SER A 21 9.60 7.04 -22.93
CA SER A 21 8.67 6.52 -23.94
C SER A 21 8.67 4.99 -24.02
N GLU A 22 9.82 4.33 -23.79
CA GLU A 22 9.89 2.86 -23.78
C GLU A 22 9.10 2.26 -22.61
N GLU A 23 9.20 2.88 -21.43
CA GLU A 23 8.45 2.47 -20.25
C GLU A 23 6.94 2.67 -20.46
N CYS A 24 6.51 3.80 -21.01
CA CYS A 24 5.11 4.05 -21.34
C CYS A 24 4.57 3.04 -22.36
N ASN A 25 5.36 2.63 -23.36
CA ASN A 25 4.98 1.57 -24.29
C ASN A 25 4.82 0.21 -23.59
N LYS A 26 5.72 -0.14 -22.66
CA LYS A 26 5.58 -1.36 -21.83
C LYS A 26 4.34 -1.31 -20.95
N ILE A 27 4.06 -0.18 -20.33
CA ILE A 27 2.86 0.02 -19.51
C ILE A 27 1.60 -0.16 -20.36
N LEU A 28 1.56 0.46 -21.55
CA LEU A 28 0.44 0.32 -22.49
C LEU A 28 0.24 -1.14 -22.91
N ALA A 29 1.30 -1.85 -23.29
CA ALA A 29 1.21 -3.26 -23.65
C ALA A 29 0.63 -4.11 -22.51
N ASN A 30 1.07 -3.88 -21.26
CA ASN A 30 0.56 -4.59 -20.09
C ASN A 30 -0.91 -4.23 -19.76
N LEU A 31 -1.34 -3.01 -20.07
CA LEU A 31 -2.73 -2.55 -19.94
C LEU A 31 -3.64 -3.24 -20.96
N LEU A 32 -3.22 -3.28 -22.23
CA LEU A 32 -4.02 -3.85 -23.32
C LEU A 32 -4.06 -5.38 -23.32
N ALA A 33 -3.01 -6.02 -22.79
CA ALA A 33 -2.98 -7.48 -22.63
C ALA A 33 -4.16 -8.03 -21.81
N ASP A 34 -4.71 -7.26 -20.87
CA ASP A 34 -5.90 -7.67 -20.08
C ASP A 34 -7.15 -7.83 -20.92
N LYS A 35 -7.26 -7.04 -22.00
CA LYS A 35 -8.38 -7.07 -22.94
C LYS A 35 -8.08 -7.88 -24.18
N ASN A 36 -6.87 -8.47 -24.26
CA ASN A 36 -6.36 -9.12 -25.47
C ASN A 36 -6.37 -8.18 -26.68
N GLU A 37 -6.05 -6.90 -26.45
CA GLU A 37 -6.00 -5.83 -27.44
C GLU A 37 -4.54 -5.45 -27.76
N GLN A 38 -4.34 -4.78 -28.90
CA GLN A 38 -3.06 -4.17 -29.28
C GLN A 38 -3.28 -2.73 -29.73
N GLY A 39 -2.26 -1.90 -29.55
CA GLY A 39 -2.35 -0.49 -29.88
C GLY A 39 -1.01 0.21 -29.81
N VAL A 40 -0.97 1.39 -30.40
CA VAL A 40 0.23 2.23 -30.50
C VAL A 40 0.07 3.44 -29.59
N LEU A 41 1.08 3.68 -28.74
CA LEU A 41 1.15 4.87 -27.92
C LEU A 41 1.38 6.09 -28.82
N LEU A 42 0.51 7.09 -28.71
CA LEU A 42 0.64 8.35 -29.43
C LEU A 42 1.33 9.41 -28.57
N ASN A 43 0.90 9.52 -27.31
CA ASN A 43 1.43 10.48 -26.35
C ASN A 43 1.19 9.99 -24.91
N PHE A 44 1.94 10.56 -23.97
CA PHE A 44 1.67 10.38 -22.55
C PHE A 44 1.85 11.70 -21.80
N ASP A 45 1.11 11.85 -20.71
CA ASP A 45 1.23 13.00 -19.82
C ASP A 45 1.19 12.53 -18.37
N ILE A 46 1.78 13.30 -17.47
CA ILE A 46 1.81 13.00 -16.06
C ILE A 46 1.55 14.23 -15.21
N VAL A 47 0.58 14.10 -14.32
CA VAL A 47 0.16 15.17 -13.42
C VAL A 47 0.19 14.70 -11.98
N PRO A 48 0.52 15.56 -11.00
CA PRO A 48 0.38 15.23 -9.59
C PRO A 48 -1.06 14.82 -9.25
N ALA A 49 -1.22 13.73 -8.50
CA ALA A 49 -2.50 13.34 -7.92
C ALA A 49 -2.66 14.13 -6.61
N THR A 50 -3.52 15.14 -6.61
CA THR A 50 -3.68 16.10 -5.50
C THR A 50 -4.83 15.73 -4.57
N GLU A 51 -5.68 14.81 -5.02
CA GLU A 51 -6.85 14.33 -4.29
C GLU A 51 -6.50 13.37 -3.14
N HIS A 52 -5.31 12.75 -3.20
CA HIS A 52 -4.80 11.87 -2.14
C HIS A 52 -3.39 12.33 -1.71
N THR A 53 -3.19 12.57 -0.41
CA THR A 53 -1.86 12.90 0.14
C THR A 53 -1.26 11.69 0.84
N GLY A 54 -0.29 11.04 0.18
CA GLY A 54 0.51 9.99 0.78
C GLY A 54 1.62 10.54 1.66
N PHE A 55 1.77 9.98 2.87
CA PHE A 55 2.88 10.36 3.76
C PHE A 55 4.21 9.70 3.37
N LEU A 56 4.16 8.56 2.66
CA LEU A 56 5.31 7.70 2.37
C LEU A 56 5.69 7.62 0.89
N GLY A 57 5.09 8.46 0.05
CA GLY A 57 5.35 8.50 -1.39
C GLY A 57 4.62 9.65 -2.07
N GLU A 58 5.03 9.98 -3.29
CA GLU A 58 4.34 10.94 -4.15
C GLU A 58 3.41 10.21 -5.11
N TYR A 59 2.24 10.80 -5.33
CA TYR A 59 1.21 10.23 -6.18
C TYR A 59 1.04 11.06 -7.45
N PHE A 60 0.86 10.37 -8.57
CA PHE A 60 0.64 10.97 -9.88
C PHE A 60 -0.41 10.20 -10.66
N HIS A 61 -1.03 10.87 -11.63
CA HIS A 61 -1.79 10.24 -12.70
C HIS A 61 -0.96 10.23 -13.96
N LEU A 62 -0.76 9.04 -14.53
CA LEU A 62 -0.20 8.84 -15.85
C LEU A 62 -1.35 8.68 -16.85
N TYR A 63 -1.46 9.60 -17.79
CA TYR A 63 -2.39 9.53 -18.91
C TYR A 63 -1.68 8.95 -20.13
N LEU A 64 -2.21 7.86 -20.66
CA LEU A 64 -1.76 7.27 -21.92
C LEU A 64 -2.79 7.55 -23.00
N GLN A 65 -2.36 8.24 -24.06
CA GLN A 65 -3.14 8.44 -25.26
C GLN A 65 -2.64 7.48 -26.33
N TYR A 66 -3.51 6.60 -26.81
CA TYR A 66 -3.13 5.54 -27.72
C TYR A 66 -4.24 5.26 -28.73
N GLN A 67 -3.87 4.59 -29.81
CA GLN A 67 -4.81 4.13 -30.82
C GLN A 67 -4.78 2.61 -30.88
N LEU A 68 -5.95 1.96 -30.80
CA LEU A 68 -6.06 0.52 -31.00
C LEU A 68 -5.92 0.19 -32.49
N GLU A 69 -5.33 -0.98 -32.81
CA GLU A 69 -5.08 -1.36 -34.21
C GLU A 69 -6.35 -1.40 -35.07
N ASP A 70 -7.48 -1.83 -34.48
CA ASP A 70 -8.77 -1.98 -35.14
C ASP A 70 -9.66 -0.72 -35.08
N GLN A 71 -9.17 0.38 -34.50
CA GLN A 71 -9.97 1.61 -34.30
C GLN A 71 -9.24 2.85 -34.78
N LYS A 72 -10.00 3.81 -35.32
CA LYS A 72 -9.47 5.12 -35.71
C LYS A 72 -9.45 6.13 -34.57
N ASP A 73 -10.28 5.90 -33.56
CA ASP A 73 -10.44 6.83 -32.46
C ASP A 73 -9.28 6.70 -31.46
N VAL A 74 -8.80 7.85 -30.99
CA VAL A 74 -7.79 7.92 -29.95
C VAL A 74 -8.45 7.63 -28.61
N GLN A 75 -7.92 6.63 -27.92
CA GLN A 75 -8.30 6.25 -26.57
C GLN A 75 -7.39 6.92 -25.55
N THR A 76 -7.95 7.20 -24.36
CA THR A 76 -7.18 7.72 -23.23
C THR A 76 -7.42 6.82 -22.01
N SER A 77 -6.34 6.40 -21.37
CA SER A 77 -6.40 5.69 -20.08
C SER A 77 -5.65 6.45 -19.01
N ARG A 78 -6.24 6.53 -17.82
CA ARG A 78 -5.64 7.13 -16.63
C ARG A 78 -5.17 6.03 -15.69
N LEU A 79 -3.91 6.10 -15.27
CA LEU A 79 -3.27 5.13 -14.37
C LEU A 79 -2.74 5.84 -13.14
N PHE A 80 -2.77 5.16 -12.00
CA PHE A 80 -2.23 5.67 -10.75
C PHE A 80 -0.74 5.33 -10.64
N VAL A 81 0.07 6.28 -10.20
CA VAL A 81 1.51 6.11 -10.01
C VAL A 81 1.86 6.48 -8.58
N LYS A 82 2.55 5.58 -7.87
CA LYS A 82 3.23 5.88 -6.61
C LYS A 82 4.73 5.86 -6.84
N SER A 83 5.38 6.97 -6.49
CA SER A 83 6.83 7.15 -6.60
C SER A 83 7.43 7.44 -5.23
N VAL A 84 8.72 7.16 -5.06
CA VAL A 84 9.49 7.68 -3.93
C VAL A 84 9.45 9.21 -3.94
N ILE A 85 9.51 9.81 -2.75
CA ILE A 85 9.48 11.25 -2.55
C ILE A 85 10.70 11.91 -3.20
N PHE A 86 10.44 12.85 -4.13
CA PHE A 86 11.45 13.64 -4.82
C PHE A 86 11.92 14.87 -4.02
N HIS A 87 11.10 15.46 -3.15
CA HIS A 87 11.44 16.75 -2.52
C HIS A 87 11.93 16.61 -1.06
N ASN A 88 12.94 17.40 -0.68
CA ASN A 88 13.38 17.65 0.71
C ASN A 88 13.83 16.46 1.57
N ALA A 89 14.20 15.33 0.96
CA ALA A 89 14.81 14.23 1.69
C ALA A 89 16.31 14.50 1.91
N ASN A 90 16.77 14.48 3.16
CA ASN A 90 18.17 14.14 3.41
C ASN A 90 18.43 12.70 2.90
N MET A 91 19.68 12.35 2.61
CA MET A 91 20.01 11.06 1.96
C MET A 91 19.47 9.85 2.75
N GLU A 92 19.50 9.94 4.08
CA GLU A 92 18.99 8.91 4.99
C GLU A 92 17.49 8.70 4.84
N PHE A 93 16.68 9.76 4.88
CA PHE A 93 15.23 9.69 4.68
C PHE A 93 14.89 9.15 3.29
N TYR A 94 15.63 9.55 2.25
CA TYR A 94 15.42 9.03 0.90
C TYR A 94 15.68 7.52 0.83
N MET A 95 16.78 7.04 1.43
CA MET A 95 17.12 5.62 1.44
C MET A 95 16.11 4.78 2.23
N GLU A 96 15.60 5.30 3.34
CA GLU A 96 14.51 4.70 4.11
C GLU A 96 13.25 4.53 3.24
N LYS A 97 12.77 5.62 2.60
CA LYS A 97 11.58 5.57 1.74
C LYS A 97 11.77 4.70 0.51
N MET A 98 12.97 4.68 -0.07
CA MET A 98 13.34 3.73 -1.12
C MET A 98 13.25 2.28 -0.65
N GLY A 99 13.56 1.99 0.61
CA GLY A 99 13.37 0.67 1.21
C GLY A 99 11.89 0.28 1.28
N LEU A 100 11.04 1.21 1.72
CA LEU A 100 9.59 1.01 1.83
C LEU A 100 8.95 0.77 0.45
N ILE A 101 9.27 1.59 -0.55
CA ILE A 101 8.68 1.42 -1.89
C ILE A 101 9.14 0.11 -2.55
N LYS A 102 10.40 -0.30 -2.36
CA LYS A 102 10.90 -1.60 -2.86
C LYS A 102 10.15 -2.78 -2.25
N LYS A 103 9.83 -2.70 -0.95
CA LYS A 103 8.98 -3.69 -0.29
C LYS A 103 7.61 -3.72 -0.96
N GLU A 104 6.97 -2.57 -1.10
CA GLU A 104 5.63 -2.46 -1.69
C GLU A 104 5.58 -2.96 -3.15
N ILE A 105 6.58 -2.64 -3.98
CA ILE A 105 6.75 -3.15 -5.34
C ILE A 105 6.72 -4.69 -5.37
N LYS A 106 7.51 -5.33 -4.50
CA LYS A 106 7.60 -6.80 -4.44
C LYS A 106 6.29 -7.43 -3.98
N LEU A 107 5.53 -6.73 -3.15
CA LEU A 107 4.21 -7.17 -2.71
C LEU A 107 3.17 -7.01 -3.84
N TYR A 108 3.18 -5.93 -4.62
CA TYR A 108 2.29 -5.80 -5.77
C TYR A 108 2.57 -6.83 -6.88
N GLU A 109 3.82 -7.24 -7.08
CA GLU A 109 4.15 -8.39 -7.93
C GLU A 109 3.47 -9.68 -7.44
N LEU A 110 3.51 -9.95 -6.12
CA LEU A 110 2.79 -11.08 -5.52
C LEU A 110 1.27 -10.93 -5.66
N LEU A 111 0.72 -9.75 -5.39
CA LEU A 111 -0.72 -9.47 -5.48
C LEU A 111 -1.25 -9.71 -6.89
N ASN A 112 -0.50 -9.33 -7.93
CA ASN A 112 -0.84 -9.65 -9.31
C ASN A 112 -0.98 -11.17 -9.56
N GLU A 113 -0.16 -12.00 -8.91
CA GLU A 113 -0.31 -13.45 -8.97
C GLU A 113 -1.51 -13.95 -8.15
N LEU A 114 -1.72 -13.42 -6.93
CA LEU A 114 -2.84 -13.79 -6.06
C LEU A 114 -4.21 -13.46 -6.68
N LYS A 115 -4.28 -12.38 -7.45
CA LYS A 115 -5.49 -11.96 -8.15
C LYS A 115 -5.99 -13.00 -9.15
N LYS A 116 -5.09 -13.82 -9.73
CA LYS A 116 -5.46 -14.86 -10.71
C LYS A 116 -6.36 -15.96 -10.11
N PHE A 117 -6.41 -16.08 -8.79
CA PHE A 117 -7.20 -17.10 -8.07
C PHE A 117 -8.63 -16.66 -7.75
N SER A 118 -9.03 -15.45 -8.15
CA SER A 118 -10.38 -14.96 -7.94
C SER A 118 -10.89 -14.24 -9.18
N LYS A 119 -12.15 -14.50 -9.54
CA LYS A 119 -12.86 -13.73 -10.57
C LYS A 119 -13.25 -12.33 -10.11
N HIS A 120 -13.25 -12.10 -8.80
CA HIS A 120 -13.66 -10.82 -8.23
C HIS A 120 -12.46 -9.92 -8.04
N VAL A 121 -12.65 -8.64 -8.29
CA VAL A 121 -11.63 -7.62 -8.07
C VAL A 121 -11.60 -7.24 -6.59
N TRP A 122 -10.44 -7.32 -5.95
CA TRP A 122 -10.26 -6.98 -4.52
C TRP A 122 -8.99 -6.15 -4.25
N SER A 123 -8.19 -5.89 -5.28
CA SER A 123 -6.99 -5.06 -5.26
C SER A 123 -6.76 -4.49 -6.67
N ALA A 124 -6.11 -3.33 -6.79
CA ALA A 124 -5.74 -2.76 -8.08
C ALA A 124 -4.69 -3.64 -8.79
N LYS A 125 -4.69 -3.68 -10.12
CA LYS A 125 -3.63 -4.40 -10.85
C LYS A 125 -2.41 -3.49 -10.95
N CYS A 126 -1.22 -4.03 -10.70
CA CYS A 126 0.02 -3.33 -10.98
C CYS A 126 0.47 -3.62 -12.42
N TYR A 127 0.61 -2.59 -13.25
CA TYR A 127 1.00 -2.72 -14.65
C TYR A 127 2.51 -2.64 -14.86
N PHE A 128 3.22 -1.95 -13.97
CA PHE A 128 4.65 -1.72 -14.12
C PHE A 128 5.30 -1.43 -12.79
N THR A 129 6.53 -1.90 -12.62
CA THR A 129 7.35 -1.64 -11.45
C THR A 129 8.75 -1.21 -11.89
N ARG A 130 9.32 -0.25 -11.16
CA ARG A 130 10.72 0.16 -11.24
C ARG A 130 11.25 0.34 -9.82
N LYS A 131 12.57 0.33 -9.62
CA LYS A 131 13.20 0.39 -8.29
C LYS A 131 12.72 1.52 -7.35
N ASP A 132 12.08 2.55 -7.88
CA ASP A 132 11.71 3.80 -7.25
C ASP A 132 10.24 4.22 -7.51
N LEU A 133 9.45 3.43 -8.25
CA LEU A 133 8.03 3.67 -8.48
C LEU A 133 7.29 2.42 -8.93
N PHE A 134 5.96 2.49 -8.92
CA PHE A 134 5.10 1.52 -9.59
C PHE A 134 3.84 2.17 -10.14
N VAL A 135 3.26 1.54 -11.15
CA VAL A 135 2.07 2.00 -11.87
C VAL A 135 0.96 0.98 -11.67
N MET A 136 -0.22 1.47 -11.32
CA MET A 136 -1.39 0.66 -11.06
C MET A 136 -2.59 1.14 -11.87
N GLN A 137 -3.56 0.24 -11.98
CA GLN A 137 -4.91 0.58 -12.37
C GLN A 137 -5.48 1.65 -11.41
N ASN A 138 -6.07 2.69 -11.98
CA ASN A 138 -6.72 3.70 -11.18
C ASN A 138 -8.06 3.19 -10.66
N VAL A 139 -8.21 3.14 -9.33
CA VAL A 139 -9.36 2.54 -8.64
C VAL A 139 -10.64 3.34 -8.88
N GLU A 140 -10.54 4.65 -8.99
CA GLU A 140 -11.69 5.52 -9.24
C GLU A 140 -12.34 5.26 -10.60
N ASP A 141 -11.52 5.02 -11.63
CA ASP A 141 -12.00 4.73 -13.00
C ASP A 141 -12.65 3.35 -13.11
N MET A 142 -12.47 2.49 -12.10
CA MET A 142 -13.15 1.21 -11.96
C MET A 142 -14.53 1.36 -11.29
N GLY A 143 -14.97 2.57 -10.96
CA GLY A 143 -16.24 2.83 -10.28
C GLY A 143 -16.18 2.68 -8.75
N TYR A 144 -14.99 2.72 -8.17
CA TYR A 144 -14.77 2.60 -6.73
C TYR A 144 -14.47 3.96 -6.10
N VAL A 145 -15.01 4.21 -4.91
CA VAL A 145 -14.85 5.48 -4.20
C VAL A 145 -14.42 5.26 -2.76
N ALA A 146 -13.57 6.15 -2.26
CA ALA A 146 -13.26 6.21 -0.83
C ALA A 146 -14.50 6.65 -0.03
N LEU A 147 -14.48 6.40 1.28
CA LEU A 147 -15.55 6.90 2.14
C LEU A 147 -15.49 8.43 2.27
N PRO A 148 -16.64 9.10 2.47
CA PRO A 148 -16.66 10.52 2.71
C PRO A 148 -15.78 10.91 3.91
N PRO A 149 -15.05 12.04 3.83
CA PRO A 149 -14.32 12.57 4.97
C PRO A 149 -15.22 12.72 6.20
N GLY A 150 -14.70 12.35 7.38
CA GLY A 150 -15.46 12.40 8.63
C GLY A 150 -16.36 11.18 8.90
N THR A 151 -16.34 10.15 8.04
CA THR A 151 -16.97 8.86 8.36
C THR A 151 -16.29 8.24 9.58
N ARG A 152 -17.01 8.17 10.71
CA ARG A 152 -16.48 7.65 11.99
C ARG A 152 -16.68 6.15 12.19
N PHE A 153 -17.81 5.62 11.71
CA PHE A 153 -18.19 4.22 11.91
C PHE A 153 -18.60 3.59 10.59
N LEU A 154 -18.23 2.33 10.43
CA LEU A 154 -18.69 1.49 9.33
C LEU A 154 -20.02 0.85 9.71
N ASN A 155 -20.99 0.88 8.80
CA ASN A 155 -22.20 0.10 8.88
C ASN A 155 -22.03 -1.25 8.15
N GLU A 156 -23.03 -2.11 8.24
CA GLU A 156 -23.01 -3.44 7.62
C GLU A 156 -22.75 -3.41 6.11
N ASN A 157 -23.24 -2.37 5.43
CA ASN A 157 -23.08 -2.19 3.98
C ASN A 157 -21.61 -1.90 3.61
N GLN A 158 -20.82 -1.34 4.54
CA GLN A 158 -19.37 -1.17 4.36
C GLN A 158 -18.56 -2.34 4.91
N MET A 159 -18.97 -2.93 6.04
CA MET A 159 -18.22 -4.05 6.62
C MET A 159 -18.24 -5.28 5.72
N GLY A 160 -19.39 -5.62 5.12
CA GLY A 160 -19.54 -6.79 4.26
C GLY A 160 -18.52 -6.85 3.11
N PRO A 161 -18.39 -5.80 2.29
CA PRO A 161 -17.41 -5.73 1.21
C PRO A 161 -15.96 -5.89 1.66
N ILE A 162 -15.56 -5.24 2.77
CA ILE A 162 -14.21 -5.40 3.34
C ILE A 162 -13.95 -6.86 3.69
N LEU A 163 -14.87 -7.47 4.44
CA LEU A 163 -14.71 -8.86 4.89
C LEU A 163 -14.63 -9.82 3.71
N LYS A 164 -15.42 -9.59 2.65
CA LYS A 164 -15.34 -10.36 1.40
C LYS A 164 -13.98 -10.18 0.71
N SER A 165 -13.42 -8.98 0.68
CA SER A 165 -12.10 -8.71 0.09
C SER A 165 -10.97 -9.35 0.86
N LEU A 166 -10.95 -9.21 2.19
CA LEU A 166 -9.98 -9.86 3.06
C LEU A 166 -10.06 -11.39 2.97
N ALA A 167 -11.27 -11.96 3.02
CA ALA A 167 -11.46 -13.39 2.84
C ALA A 167 -10.95 -13.88 1.47
N THR A 168 -11.11 -13.06 0.43
CA THR A 168 -10.64 -13.39 -0.92
C THR A 168 -9.12 -13.31 -1.01
N LEU A 169 -8.50 -12.30 -0.41
CA LEU A 169 -7.05 -12.22 -0.29
C LEU A 169 -6.48 -13.46 0.43
N HIS A 170 -7.07 -13.80 1.58
CA HIS A 170 -6.64 -14.95 2.37
C HIS A 170 -6.79 -16.25 1.58
N ALA A 171 -7.94 -16.48 0.94
CA ALA A 171 -8.18 -17.67 0.12
C ALA A 171 -7.25 -17.76 -1.09
N SER A 172 -7.02 -16.64 -1.79
CA SER A 172 -6.06 -16.54 -2.89
C SER A 172 -4.64 -16.88 -2.45
N SER A 173 -4.22 -16.45 -1.25
CA SER A 173 -2.90 -16.76 -0.71
C SER A 173 -2.71 -18.27 -0.48
N ILE A 174 -3.72 -18.94 0.08
CA ILE A 174 -3.73 -20.39 0.28
C ILE A 174 -3.67 -21.12 -1.06
N ALA A 175 -4.48 -20.68 -2.03
CA ALA A 175 -4.54 -21.30 -3.35
C ALA A 175 -3.20 -21.16 -4.09
N TYR A 176 -2.57 -19.98 -4.01
CA TYR A 176 -1.24 -19.72 -4.57
C TYR A 176 -0.18 -20.65 -3.97
N GLU A 177 -0.12 -20.76 -2.64
CA GLU A 177 0.85 -21.63 -1.97
C GLU A 177 0.63 -23.10 -2.35
N LYS A 178 -0.64 -23.53 -2.43
CA LYS A 178 -1.00 -24.89 -2.86
C LYS A 178 -0.57 -25.18 -4.29
N GLN A 179 -0.76 -24.24 -5.22
CA GLN A 179 -0.36 -24.41 -6.62
C GLN A 179 1.16 -24.38 -6.80
N ARG A 180 1.87 -23.50 -6.08
CA ARG A 180 3.33 -23.35 -6.18
C ARG A 180 4.11 -24.39 -5.38
N GLY A 181 3.48 -25.03 -4.40
CA GLY A 181 4.13 -25.97 -3.48
C GLY A 181 5.09 -25.31 -2.49
N LYS A 182 4.94 -23.99 -2.27
CA LYS A 182 5.82 -23.17 -1.43
C LYS A 182 5.02 -22.18 -0.61
N THR A 183 5.56 -21.81 0.55
CA THR A 183 4.92 -20.88 1.49
C THR A 183 5.37 -19.44 1.23
N ILE A 184 4.42 -18.51 1.12
CA ILE A 184 4.68 -17.07 0.95
C ILE A 184 5.54 -16.56 2.11
N GLY A 185 5.27 -17.00 3.34
CA GLY A 185 6.07 -16.64 4.53
C GLY A 185 7.54 -17.02 4.45
N VAL A 186 7.89 -18.01 3.62
CA VAL A 186 9.29 -18.40 3.36
C VAL A 186 9.85 -17.62 2.18
N GLU A 187 9.16 -17.60 1.05
CA GLU A 187 9.66 -16.97 -0.18
C GLU A 187 9.75 -15.44 -0.07
N PHE A 188 8.80 -14.82 0.65
CA PHE A 188 8.71 -13.37 0.83
C PHE A 188 9.15 -12.92 2.23
N LYS A 189 9.82 -13.78 3.01
CA LYS A 189 10.23 -13.49 4.41
C LYS A 189 10.85 -12.10 4.59
N LYS A 190 11.77 -11.72 3.70
CA LYS A 190 12.43 -10.40 3.73
C LYS A 190 11.44 -9.25 3.56
N TRP A 191 10.45 -9.42 2.69
CA TRP A 191 9.47 -8.39 2.33
C TRP A 191 8.29 -8.33 3.30
N LEU A 192 8.04 -9.39 4.07
CA LEU A 192 6.99 -9.45 5.09
C LEU A 192 7.44 -8.92 6.47
N LYS A 193 8.72 -8.60 6.64
CA LYS A 193 9.22 -8.04 7.91
C LYS A 193 8.48 -6.74 8.21
N GLU A 194 7.91 -6.62 9.40
CA GLU A 194 7.35 -5.36 9.89
C GLU A 194 8.49 -4.36 10.11
N VAL A 195 8.30 -3.14 9.62
CA VAL A 195 9.33 -2.07 9.62
C VAL A 195 8.84 -0.83 10.35
N SER A 196 7.55 -0.77 10.65
CA SER A 196 6.88 0.37 11.29
C SER A 196 6.71 0.16 12.80
N VAL A 197 6.56 -1.09 13.25
CA VAL A 197 6.31 -1.43 14.66
C VAL A 197 7.37 -2.41 15.14
N ASP A 198 8.47 -1.87 15.67
CA ASP A 198 9.63 -2.62 16.15
C ASP A 198 10.35 -1.82 17.27
N PRO A 199 10.96 -2.47 18.28
CA PRO A 199 11.70 -1.76 19.34
C PRO A 199 12.83 -0.86 18.85
N GLU A 200 13.39 -1.13 17.67
CA GLU A 200 14.48 -0.35 17.08
C GLU A 200 13.98 0.89 16.31
N VAL A 201 12.65 1.05 16.16
CA VAL A 201 12.04 2.13 15.38
C VAL A 201 11.77 3.34 16.28
N GLU A 202 12.56 4.41 16.08
CA GLU A 202 12.53 5.60 16.94
C GLU A 202 11.18 6.32 16.96
N TRP A 203 10.52 6.49 15.81
CA TRP A 203 9.23 7.19 15.77
C TRP A 203 8.15 6.42 16.55
N TYR A 204 8.18 5.09 16.49
CA TYR A 204 7.22 4.23 17.18
C TYR A 204 7.46 4.26 18.70
N THR A 205 8.71 4.06 19.12
CA THR A 205 9.08 4.09 20.55
C THR A 205 8.89 5.47 21.16
N THR A 206 9.12 6.55 20.40
CA THR A 206 8.83 7.93 20.82
C THR A 206 7.33 8.15 20.97
N GLY A 207 6.51 7.69 20.02
CA GLY A 207 5.05 7.71 20.12
C GLY A 207 4.55 6.97 21.36
N LEU A 208 5.13 5.80 21.66
CA LEU A 208 4.81 5.02 22.85
C LEU A 208 5.10 5.79 24.14
N ARG A 209 6.29 6.41 24.24
CA ARG A 209 6.66 7.26 25.38
C ARG A 209 5.71 8.43 25.54
N ALA A 210 5.29 9.06 24.44
CA ALA A 210 4.33 10.16 24.48
C ALA A 210 2.96 9.69 24.99
N VAL A 211 2.46 8.54 24.51
CA VAL A 211 1.20 7.95 24.99
C VAL A 211 1.27 7.65 26.50
N LEU A 212 2.36 7.04 26.96
CA LEU A 212 2.58 6.75 28.38
C LEU A 212 2.63 8.03 29.23
N ALA A 213 3.35 9.06 28.76
CA ALA A 213 3.43 10.34 29.44
C ALA A 213 2.05 11.03 29.55
N VAL A 214 1.27 11.02 28.47
CA VAL A 214 -0.10 11.57 28.47
C VAL A 214 -1.01 10.77 29.39
N ALA A 215 -0.95 9.44 29.36
CA ALA A 215 -1.73 8.58 30.25
C ALA A 215 -1.43 8.86 31.73
N ALA A 216 -0.17 9.09 32.08
CA ALA A 216 0.24 9.46 33.44
C ALA A 216 -0.32 10.81 33.92
N THR A 217 -0.72 11.70 33.00
CA THR A 217 -1.33 13.00 33.33
C THR A 217 -2.86 12.96 33.45
N HIS A 218 -3.48 11.81 33.17
CA HIS A 218 -4.94 11.69 33.24
C HIS A 218 -5.42 11.91 34.69
N PRO A 219 -6.51 12.67 34.94
CA PRO A 219 -6.99 12.95 36.30
C PRO A 219 -7.21 11.70 37.16
N ASP A 220 -7.74 10.62 36.55
CA ASP A 220 -7.97 9.34 37.23
C ASP A 220 -6.68 8.56 37.57
N VAL A 221 -5.53 8.98 37.04
CA VAL A 221 -4.21 8.34 37.22
C VAL A 221 -3.28 9.22 38.05
N LEU A 222 -3.36 10.54 37.90
CA LEU A 222 -2.44 11.51 38.47
C LEU A 222 -2.26 11.35 39.99
N ASP A 223 -3.38 11.17 40.70
CA ASP A 223 -3.40 11.12 42.16
C ASP A 223 -3.38 9.69 42.73
N SER A 224 -3.29 8.65 41.89
CA SER A 224 -3.21 7.25 42.32
C SER A 224 -1.78 6.70 42.15
N PRO A 225 -1.05 6.47 43.26
CA PRO A 225 0.29 5.86 43.21
C PRO A 225 0.29 4.49 42.52
N GLU A 226 -0.75 3.67 42.75
CA GLU A 226 -0.88 2.36 42.13
C GLU A 226 -1.07 2.45 40.61
N ALA A 227 -1.89 3.42 40.16
CA ALA A 227 -2.10 3.65 38.73
C ALA A 227 -0.81 4.19 38.06
N GLN A 228 -0.09 5.10 38.72
CA GLN A 228 1.21 5.61 38.24
C GLN A 228 2.25 4.48 38.10
N GLU A 229 2.32 3.58 39.09
CA GLU A 229 3.21 2.43 39.03
C GLU A 229 2.83 1.49 37.88
N TYR A 230 1.54 1.23 37.68
CA TYR A 230 1.05 0.44 36.55
C TYR A 230 1.44 1.07 35.20
N ILE A 231 1.21 2.37 35.00
CA ILE A 231 1.57 3.08 33.76
C ILE A 231 3.07 3.03 33.50
N THR A 232 3.89 3.09 34.55
CA THR A 232 5.35 3.16 34.41
C THR A 232 5.99 1.78 34.20
N GLN A 233 5.47 0.72 34.85
CA GLN A 233 6.11 -0.59 34.87
C GLN A 233 5.37 -1.67 34.08
N GLU A 234 4.04 -1.70 34.16
CA GLU A 234 3.24 -2.81 33.64
C GLU A 234 2.65 -2.52 32.26
N LEU A 235 2.16 -1.30 32.03
CA LEU A 235 1.61 -0.90 30.75
C LEU A 235 2.63 -1.00 29.59
N PRO A 236 3.91 -0.58 29.73
CA PRO A 236 4.90 -0.73 28.67
C PRO A 236 5.12 -2.21 28.30
N ARG A 237 5.19 -3.10 29.30
CA ARG A 237 5.31 -4.56 29.06
C ARG A 237 4.10 -5.13 28.33
N CYS A 238 2.90 -4.61 28.64
CA CYS A 238 1.69 -4.99 27.92
C CYS A 238 1.73 -4.51 26.47
N LEU A 239 2.22 -3.29 26.24
CA LEU A 239 2.35 -2.69 24.91
C LEU A 239 3.41 -3.41 24.06
N ASP A 240 4.52 -3.85 24.65
CA ASP A 240 5.58 -4.61 23.96
C ASP A 240 5.08 -5.91 23.32
N LYS A 241 3.94 -6.46 23.77
CA LYS A 241 3.32 -7.63 23.14
C LYS A 241 2.99 -7.38 21.66
N VAL A 242 2.79 -6.13 21.25
CA VAL A 242 2.51 -5.74 19.86
C VAL A 242 3.58 -6.23 18.89
N TYR A 243 4.86 -6.28 19.30
CA TYR A 243 5.96 -6.77 18.46
C TYR A 243 5.82 -8.25 18.11
N CYS A 244 5.13 -9.01 18.96
CA CYS A 244 4.89 -10.44 18.77
C CYS A 244 3.52 -10.74 18.17
N MET A 245 2.59 -9.77 18.11
CA MET A 245 1.25 -9.96 17.53
C MET A 245 1.29 -10.22 16.03
N VAL A 246 2.41 -9.91 15.38
CA VAL A 246 2.64 -10.13 13.95
C VAL A 246 3.25 -11.50 13.64
N ASN A 247 3.54 -12.31 14.67
CA ASN A 247 4.15 -13.62 14.48
C ASN A 247 3.15 -14.60 13.88
N PRO A 248 3.58 -15.43 12.90
CA PRO A 248 2.75 -16.50 12.38
C PRO A 248 2.28 -17.44 13.47
N SER A 249 1.04 -17.91 13.37
CA SER A 249 0.48 -18.89 14.28
C SER A 249 1.20 -20.25 14.14
N PRO A 250 1.57 -20.91 15.26
CA PRO A 250 2.13 -22.25 15.23
C PRO A 250 1.06 -23.35 15.08
N VAL A 251 -0.22 -23.02 15.30
CA VAL A 251 -1.33 -24.00 15.39
C VAL A 251 -2.39 -23.81 14.31
N HIS A 252 -2.53 -22.60 13.76
CA HIS A 252 -3.47 -22.31 12.67
C HIS A 252 -2.76 -22.18 11.34
N ARG A 253 -3.52 -22.36 10.25
CA ARG A 253 -3.01 -22.07 8.90
C ARG A 253 -2.82 -20.57 8.75
N ASN A 254 -1.58 -20.17 8.56
CA ASN A 254 -1.20 -18.80 8.24
C ASN A 254 -1.59 -18.42 6.81
N VAL A 255 -1.91 -17.14 6.60
CA VAL A 255 -2.42 -16.59 5.32
C VAL A 255 -1.85 -15.20 5.12
N PHE A 256 -1.71 -14.76 3.87
CA PHE A 256 -1.24 -13.40 3.63
C PHE A 256 -2.28 -12.37 4.08
N VAL A 257 -1.88 -11.44 4.96
CA VAL A 257 -2.77 -10.45 5.59
C VAL A 257 -2.37 -9.01 5.24
N HIS A 258 -3.37 -8.13 5.03
CA HIS A 258 -3.19 -6.71 4.70
C HIS A 258 -2.82 -5.81 5.88
N ARG A 259 -3.29 -6.15 7.10
CA ARG A 259 -3.12 -5.46 8.41
C ARG A 259 -3.46 -3.98 8.54
N ASP A 260 -3.65 -3.25 7.45
CA ASP A 260 -4.00 -1.82 7.47
C ASP A 260 -5.26 -1.53 6.63
N ALA A 261 -6.32 -2.27 6.93
CA ALA A 261 -7.63 -2.14 6.28
C ALA A 261 -8.50 -1.05 6.93
N TRP A 262 -7.91 0.11 7.22
CA TRP A 262 -8.66 1.29 7.68
C TRP A 262 -9.30 2.04 6.49
N ASN A 263 -10.19 2.98 6.79
CA ASN A 263 -11.05 3.62 5.79
C ASN A 263 -10.32 4.32 4.63
N ALA A 264 -9.09 4.82 4.84
CA ALA A 264 -8.32 5.46 3.77
C ALA A 264 -7.73 4.46 2.74
N ASN A 265 -7.59 3.18 3.13
CA ASN A 265 -6.98 2.12 2.31
C ASN A 265 -8.03 1.20 1.66
N VAL A 266 -9.30 1.57 1.73
CA VAL A 266 -10.42 0.76 1.26
C VAL A 266 -11.35 1.60 0.41
N PHE A 267 -11.56 1.15 -0.83
CA PHE A 267 -12.48 1.77 -1.77
C PHE A 267 -13.69 0.87 -2.04
N TYR A 268 -14.87 1.45 -2.16
CA TYR A 268 -16.14 0.74 -2.27
C TYR A 268 -16.74 0.93 -3.65
N HIS A 269 -17.34 -0.12 -4.20
CA HIS A 269 -18.03 0.00 -5.47
C HIS A 269 -19.22 0.95 -5.33
N LYS A 270 -19.25 2.01 -6.15
CA LYS A 270 -20.24 3.08 -6.05
C LYS A 270 -21.67 2.60 -6.27
N GLU A 271 -21.88 1.78 -7.30
CA GLU A 271 -23.23 1.36 -7.71
C GLU A 271 -23.69 0.02 -7.14
N LYS A 272 -22.76 -0.90 -6.84
CA LYS A 272 -23.04 -2.28 -6.42
C LYS A 272 -22.31 -2.66 -5.13
N PRO A 273 -22.45 -1.88 -4.04
CA PRO A 273 -21.68 -2.08 -2.83
C PRO A 273 -21.92 -3.44 -2.16
N HIS A 274 -23.06 -4.10 -2.40
CA HIS A 274 -23.36 -5.40 -1.77
C HIS A 274 -22.88 -6.61 -2.57
N GLU A 275 -22.79 -6.47 -3.90
CA GLU A 275 -22.42 -7.55 -4.83
C GLU A 275 -20.91 -7.62 -4.99
N GLU A 276 -20.30 -6.44 -5.15
CA GLU A 276 -18.87 -6.31 -5.37
C GLU A 276 -18.08 -6.26 -4.06
N ARG A 277 -16.81 -6.61 -4.19
CA ARG A 277 -15.82 -6.55 -3.11
C ARG A 277 -15.29 -5.13 -2.98
N SER A 278 -14.77 -4.73 -1.83
CA SER A 278 -13.97 -3.50 -1.77
C SER A 278 -12.61 -3.68 -2.43
N ILE A 279 -12.00 -2.60 -2.90
CA ILE A 279 -10.60 -2.60 -3.34
C ILE A 279 -9.72 -2.21 -2.17
N LEU A 280 -8.80 -3.10 -1.83
CA LEU A 280 -7.75 -2.85 -0.86
C LEU A 280 -6.54 -2.24 -1.58
N VAL A 281 -5.99 -1.17 -1.01
CA VAL A 281 -4.78 -0.49 -1.46
C VAL A 281 -3.82 -0.27 -0.30
N ASP A 282 -2.58 0.11 -0.60
CA ASP A 282 -1.55 0.36 0.41
C ASP A 282 -1.19 -0.88 1.24
N PHE A 283 -0.41 -1.77 0.60
CA PHE A 283 0.08 -3.00 1.22
C PHE A 283 1.44 -2.79 1.93
N GLN A 284 1.70 -1.60 2.47
CA GLN A 284 2.94 -1.32 3.19
C GLN A 284 3.11 -2.18 4.47
N PRO A 285 2.07 -2.37 5.32
CA PRO A 285 2.17 -3.24 6.49
C PRO A 285 1.51 -4.62 6.26
N VAL A 286 2.24 -5.64 5.81
CA VAL A 286 1.69 -6.99 5.55
C VAL A 286 2.43 -8.12 6.26
N SER A 287 1.75 -9.22 6.57
CA SER A 287 2.37 -10.45 7.09
C SER A 287 1.67 -11.73 6.64
N ILE A 288 2.01 -12.82 7.32
CA ILE A 288 1.53 -14.18 7.15
C ILE A 288 0.95 -14.65 8.49
#